data_AF-A0A845SUG3-F1
#
_entry.id   AF-A0A845SUG3-F1
#
_cell.length_a   1.000
_cell.length_b   1.000
_cell.length_c   1.000
_cell.angle_alpha   90.00
_cell.angle_beta   90.00
_cell.angle_gamma   90.00
#
_symmetry.space_group_name_H-M   'P 1'
#
loop_
_entity.id
_entity.type
_entity.pdbx_description
1 polymer ?
#
loop_
_entity_poly.entity_id
_entity_poly.type
_entity_poly.pdbx_seq_one_letter_code
_entity_poly.pdbx_strand_id
1 'polypeptide(L)' 'MNLGNLLHNKKSEWIYCPICGSKTRDKIRKDTVLNNFPLYCPKCKKETLVSAKNLQIIVIKEPDA' A
#
# COMPACT_ATOMS: atom_id res chain seq x y z
N MET A 1 20.41 -30.40 -6.53
CA MET A 1 20.02 -29.25 -5.68
C MET A 1 18.53 -29.03 -5.87
N ASN A 2 17.73 -29.35 -4.86
CA ASN A 2 16.28 -29.46 -4.98
C ASN A 2 15.65 -28.07 -5.16
N LEU A 3 15.00 -27.85 -6.31
CA LEU A 3 14.13 -26.71 -6.64
C LEU A 3 12.81 -26.73 -5.83
N GLY A 4 12.88 -27.09 -4.55
CA GLY A 4 11.73 -27.43 -3.71
C GLY A 4 11.25 -26.33 -2.76
N ASN A 5 11.86 -25.14 -2.74
CA ASN A 5 11.55 -24.08 -1.75
C ASN A 5 11.35 -22.68 -2.37
N LEU A 6 10.81 -22.60 -3.60
CA LEU A 6 10.46 -21.31 -4.23
C LEU A 6 8.98 -20.94 -4.08
N LEU A 7 8.23 -21.60 -3.20
CA LEU A 7 6.93 -21.09 -2.75
C LEU A 7 7.17 -20.02 -1.68
N HIS A 8 7.72 -18.89 -2.12
CA HIS A 8 7.67 -17.66 -1.34
C HIS A 8 6.19 -17.38 -1.06
N ASN A 9 5.76 -17.66 0.17
CA ASN A 9 4.54 -17.16 0.75
C ASN A 9 4.57 -15.63 0.58
N LYS A 10 4.04 -15.11 -0.55
CA LYS A 10 4.07 -13.69 -0.87
C LYS A 10 3.07 -13.02 0.06
N LYS A 11 3.48 -12.80 1.31
CA LYS A 11 2.70 -12.12 2.34
C LYS A 11 2.20 -10.80 1.77
N SER A 12 0.89 -10.65 1.81
CA SER A 12 0.18 -9.42 1.47
C SER A 12 -0.17 -8.70 2.76
N GLU A 13 0.13 -7.42 2.84
CA GLU A 13 -0.23 -6.56 3.98
C GLU A 13 -1.36 -5.62 3.57
N TRP A 14 -2.24 -5.30 4.51
CA TRP A 14 -3.27 -4.28 4.30
C TRP A 14 -2.64 -2.88 4.32
N ILE A 15 -3.10 -2.02 3.42
CA ILE A 15 -2.80 -0.59 3.53
C ILE A 15 -3.72 0.00 4.62
N TYR A 16 -3.15 0.76 5.55
CA TYR A 16 -3.89 1.52 6.55
C TYR A 16 -4.00 2.98 6.12
N CYS A 17 -5.15 3.59 6.39
CA CYS A 17 -5.40 4.97 6.02
C CYS A 17 -4.43 5.89 6.76
N PRO A 18 -3.64 6.74 6.06
CA PRO A 18 -2.66 7.62 6.69
C PRO A 18 -3.31 8.72 7.55
N ILE A 19 -4.62 8.94 7.41
CA ILE A 19 -5.35 10.00 8.09
C ILE A 19 -6.00 9.51 9.38
N CYS A 20 -6.56 8.29 9.38
CA CYS A 20 -7.33 7.77 10.53
C CYS A 20 -6.83 6.43 11.07
N GLY A 21 -5.76 5.88 10.51
CA GLY A 21 -5.18 4.59 10.89
C GLY A 21 -6.08 3.37 10.65
N SER A 22 -7.27 3.55 10.06
CA SER A 22 -8.20 2.44 9.82
C SER A 22 -7.80 1.65 8.59
N LYS A 23 -8.00 0.33 8.64
CA LYS A 23 -7.72 -0.57 7.53
C LYS A 23 -8.49 -0.15 6.27
N THR A 24 -7.82 -0.06 5.13
CA THR A 24 -8.45 0.21 3.82
C THR A 24 -8.91 -1.09 3.15
N ARG A 25 -9.37 -1.00 1.89
CA ARG A 25 -9.75 -2.18 1.09
C ARG A 25 -8.59 -2.74 0.27
N ASP A 26 -7.46 -2.05 0.23
CA ASP A 26 -6.33 -2.41 -0.62
C ASP A 26 -5.27 -3.19 0.16
N LYS A 27 -4.71 -4.21 -0.49
CA LYS A 27 -3.55 -4.97 -0.01
C LYS A 27 -2.38 -4.79 -0.96
N ILE A 28 -1.18 -4.80 -0.41
CA ILE A 28 0.07 -4.75 -1.18
C ILE A 28 0.95 -5.95 -0.82
N ARG A 29 1.69 -6.44 -1.82
CA ARG A 29 2.71 -7.47 -1.67
C ARG A 29 4.08 -6.81 -1.75
N LYS A 30 5.13 -7.57 -1.43
CA LYS A 30 6.52 -7.10 -1.52
C LYS A 30 6.91 -6.64 -2.93
N ASP A 31 6.32 -7.26 -3.96
CA ASP A 31 6.53 -6.93 -5.38
C ASP A 31 5.52 -5.91 -5.94
N THR A 32 4.60 -5.40 -5.13
CA THR A 32 3.68 -4.35 -5.56
C THR A 32 4.40 -3.00 -5.60
N VAL A 33 4.23 -2.28 -6.71
CA VAL A 33 4.64 -0.88 -6.87
C VAL A 33 3.40 -0.05 -7.19
N LEU A 34 3.15 0.99 -6.40
CA LEU A 34 2.09 1.98 -6.62
C LEU A 34 2.75 3.35 -6.80
N ASN A 35 2.39 4.07 -7.86
CA ASN A 35 2.85 5.43 -8.14
C ASN A 35 1.62 6.34 -8.27
N ASN A 36 1.60 7.46 -7.55
CA ASN A 36 0.48 8.43 -7.56
C ASN A 36 -0.90 7.75 -7.42
N PHE A 37 -1.00 6.74 -6.55
CA PHE A 37 -2.21 5.93 -6.42
C PHE A 37 -3.22 6.63 -5.50
N PRO A 38 -4.48 6.87 -5.95
CA PRO A 38 -5.53 7.43 -5.11
C PRO A 38 -6.07 6.36 -4.15
N LEU A 39 -5.58 6.37 -2.91
CA LEU A 39 -6.03 5.43 -1.88
C LEU A 39 -7.33 5.94 -1.24
N TYR A 40 -8.44 5.25 -1.48
CA TYR A 40 -9.73 5.59 -0.87
C TYR A 40 -9.88 4.99 0.54
N CYS A 41 -10.29 5.83 1.51
CA CYS A 41 -10.67 5.36 2.84
C CYS A 41 -12.19 5.40 3.05
N PRO A 42 -12.88 4.26 3.25
CA PRO A 42 -14.34 4.25 3.46
C PRO A 42 -14.78 4.92 4.77
N LYS A 43 -13.91 4.98 5.79
CA LYS A 43 -14.19 5.66 7.06
C LYS A 43 -14.10 7.18 6.93
N CYS A 44 -13.09 7.68 6.20
CA CYS A 44 -12.90 9.11 5.99
C CYS A 44 -13.69 9.67 4.80
N LYS A 45 -14.15 8.79 3.89
CA LYS A 45 -14.83 9.13 2.64
C LYS A 45 -14.03 10.10 1.76
N LYS A 46 -12.70 9.92 1.73
CA LYS A 46 -11.78 10.72 0.91
C LYS A 46 -10.64 9.85 0.39
N GLU A 47 -10.03 10.35 -0.67
CA GLU A 47 -8.84 9.77 -1.28
C GLU A 47 -7.58 10.49 -0.80
N THR A 48 -6.45 9.80 -0.84
CA THR A 48 -5.13 10.36 -0.56
C THR A 48 -4.16 9.77 -1.54
N LEU A 49 -3.36 10.61 -2.19
CA LEU A 49 -2.32 10.12 -3.09
C LEU A 49 -1.21 9.46 -2.29
N VAL A 50 -0.89 8.22 -2.67
CA VAL A 50 0.18 7.44 -2.04
C VAL A 50 1.08 6.82 -3.10
N SER A 51 2.34 6.62 -2.72
CA SER A 51 3.24 5.69 -3.41
C SER A 51 3.52 4.51 -2.50
N ALA A 52 3.74 3.33 -3.08
CA ALA A 52 4.12 2.14 -2.33
C ALA A 52 5.18 1.32 -3.06
N LYS A 53 6.18 0.83 -2.31
CA LYS A 53 7.21 -0.09 -2.80
C LYS A 53 7.76 -0.90 -1.63
N ASN A 54 7.98 -2.21 -1.82
CA ASN A 54 8.51 -3.09 -0.79
C ASN A 54 7.71 -3.03 0.54
N LEU A 55 6.38 -2.98 0.48
CA LEU A 55 5.45 -2.85 1.63
C LEU A 55 5.53 -1.51 2.39
N GLN A 56 6.35 -0.55 1.95
CA GLN A 56 6.38 0.80 2.50
C GLN A 56 5.38 1.67 1.74
N ILE A 57 4.61 2.47 2.47
CA ILE A 57 3.62 3.41 1.93
C ILE A 57 4.08 4.82 2.29
N ILE A 58 4.09 5.72 1.30
CA ILE A 58 4.44 7.12 1.46
C ILE A 58 3.26 7.96 0.97
N VAL A 59 2.84 8.92 1.79
CA VAL A 59 1.84 9.91 1.39
C VAL A 59 2.50 10.94 0.50
N ILE A 60 1.94 11.15 -0.69
CA ILE A 60 2.39 12.20 -1.60
C ILE A 60 1.65 13.46 -1.20
N LYS A 61 2.39 14.41 -0.63
CA LYS A 61 1.90 15.78 -0.42
C LYS A 61 2.32 16.59 -1.62
N GLU A 62 1.38 17.27 -2.26
CA GLU A 62 1.75 18.36 -3.15
C GLU A 62 2.45 19.45 -2.31
N PRO A 63 3.54 20.07 -2.80
CA PRO A 63 4.08 21.24 -2.12
C PRO A 63 2.98 22.30 -2.07
N ASP A 64 2.71 22.83 -0.87
CA ASP A 64 1.82 23.97 -0.70
C ASP A 64 2.35 25.10 -1.61
N ALA A 65 1.52 25.54 -2.56
CA ALA A 65 1.83 26.58 -3.55
C ALA A 65 1.83 27.99 -2.93
#